data_AF-A0A258M6T0-F1
#
_entry.id   AF-A0A258M6T0-F1
#
_cell.length_a   1.000
_cell.length_b   1.000
_cell.length_c   1.000
_cell.angle_alpha   90.00
_cell.angle_beta   90.00
_cell.angle_gamma   90.00
#
_symmetry.space_group_name_H-M   'P 1'
#
loop_
_entity.id
_entity.type
_entity.pdbx_description
1 polymer ?
#
loop_
_entity_poly.entity_id
_entity_poly.type
_entity_poly.pdbx_seq_one_letter_code
_entity_poly.pdbx_strand_id
1 'polypeptide(L)'
;MSHQENITRIRAVNYALGNLKEAVVFVGGATVSLYAERRTEDVRPTDDIDVIIELWAYKDYSVIDERLRNLGFVNDQESGVICRYTINGIIVDVMPTSKETLGFSNRWYPAGFANSIVHDIGEDKIR
;
A
#
# COMPACT_ATOMS: atom_id res chain seq x y z
N MET A 1 8.62 0.94 15.80
CA MET A 1 7.14 0.96 15.71
C MET A 1 6.61 -0.32 16.25
N SER A 2 5.49 -0.25 16.97
CA SER A 2 4.85 -1.47 17.49
C SER A 2 4.02 -2.17 16.42
N HIS A 3 3.79 -3.47 16.57
CA HIS A 3 2.85 -4.23 15.75
C HIS A 3 1.45 -3.58 15.71
N GLN A 4 0.97 -3.07 16.86
CA GLN A 4 -0.32 -2.41 16.98
C GLN A 4 -0.38 -1.11 16.16
N GLU A 5 0.71 -0.35 16.14
CA GLU A 5 0.82 0.89 15.38
C GLU A 5 0.76 0.62 13.88
N ASN A 6 1.47 -0.42 13.41
CA ASN A 6 1.39 -0.85 12.02
C ASN A 6 -0.03 -1.29 11.62
N ILE A 7 -0.69 -2.12 12.44
CA ILE A 7 -2.09 -2.53 12.20
C ILE A 7 -3.00 -1.31 12.10
N THR A 8 -2.84 -0.34 13.00
CA THR A 8 -3.66 0.88 13.03
C THR A 8 -3.49 1.69 11.75
N ARG A 9 -2.24 1.90 11.31
CA ARG A 9 -1.92 2.63 10.07
C ARG A 9 -2.42 1.89 8.83
N ILE A 10 -2.21 0.57 8.76
CA ILE A 10 -2.70 -0.27 7.66
C ILE A 10 -4.23 -0.19 7.57
N ARG A 11 -4.95 -0.28 8.69
CA ARG A 11 -6.41 -0.17 8.70
C ARG A 11 -6.89 1.20 8.24
N ALA A 12 -6.23 2.27 8.68
CA ALA A 12 -6.56 3.63 8.25
C ALA A 12 -6.40 3.78 6.73
N VAL A 13 -5.31 3.26 6.16
CA VAL A 13 -5.07 3.28 4.70
C VAL A 13 -6.08 2.38 3.98
N ASN A 14 -6.36 1.17 4.47
CA ASN A 14 -7.35 0.25 3.90
C ASN A 14 -8.75 0.89 3.81
N TYR A 15 -9.15 1.62 4.86
CA TYR A 15 -10.39 2.36 4.88
C TYR A 15 -10.37 3.52 3.87
N ALA A 16 -9.29 4.30 3.82
CA ALA A 16 -9.15 5.42 2.89
C ALA A 16 -9.13 4.99 1.41
N LEU A 17 -8.64 3.79 1.11
CA LEU A 17 -8.65 3.23 -0.24
C LEU A 17 -10.07 2.94 -0.77
N GLY A 18 -11.09 2.85 0.09
CA GLY A 18 -12.48 2.64 -0.33
C GLY A 18 -12.62 1.42 -1.25
N ASN A 19 -13.20 1.62 -2.44
CA ASN A 19 -13.38 0.55 -3.42
C ASN A 19 -12.07 0.10 -4.09
N LEU A 20 -10.98 0.87 -3.99
CA LEU A 20 -9.69 0.48 -4.56
C LEU A 20 -9.03 -0.66 -3.79
N LYS A 21 -9.46 -0.94 -2.56
CA LYS A 21 -8.86 -2.00 -1.72
C LYS A 21 -8.90 -3.38 -2.37
N GLU A 22 -9.85 -3.65 -3.26
CA GLU A 22 -9.95 -4.93 -3.99
C GLU A 22 -8.82 -5.13 -5.01
N ALA A 23 -8.29 -4.02 -5.54
CA ALA A 23 -7.22 -4.00 -6.52
C ALA A 23 -5.84 -3.78 -5.88
N VAL A 24 -5.74 -3.80 -4.55
CA VAL A 24 -4.52 -3.48 -3.79
C VAL A 24 -4.03 -4.69 -2.99
N VAL A 25 -2.70 -4.77 -2.86
CA VAL A 25 -2.00 -5.67 -1.94
C VAL A 25 -1.02 -4.85 -1.11
N PHE A 26 -1.09 -4.98 0.21
CA PHE A 26 -0.16 -4.34 1.14
C PHE A 26 1.18 -5.08 1.13
N VAL A 27 2.28 -4.33 1.05
CA VAL A 27 3.64 -4.87 1.05
C VAL A 27 4.54 -4.05 1.97
N GLY A 28 5.85 -4.27 1.92
CA GLY A 28 6.82 -3.44 2.62
C GLY A 28 6.91 -3.70 4.13
N GLY A 29 7.64 -2.82 4.82
CA GLY A 29 8.05 -3.05 6.22
C GLY A 29 6.88 -3.15 7.20
N ALA A 30 5.78 -2.43 6.96
CA ALA A 30 4.64 -2.39 7.85
C ALA A 30 3.93 -3.76 7.94
N THR A 31 3.96 -4.52 6.85
CA THR A 31 3.35 -5.86 6.77
C THR A 31 4.20 -6.96 7.41
N VAL A 32 5.51 -6.75 7.59
CA VAL A 32 6.42 -7.77 8.16
C VAL A 32 5.94 -8.23 9.53
N SER A 33 5.39 -7.31 10.33
CA SER A 33 4.86 -7.63 11.66
C SER A 33 3.65 -8.58 11.65
N LEU A 34 2.95 -8.72 10.52
CA LEU A 34 1.81 -9.64 10.37
C LEU A 34 2.26 -11.11 10.24
N TYR A 35 3.47 -11.34 9.71
CA TYR A 35 4.03 -12.68 9.51
C TYR A 35 4.82 -13.19 10.72
N ALA A 36 4.91 -12.41 11.80
CA ALA A 36 5.66 -12.79 12.98
C ALA A 36 4.90 -13.84 13.80
N GLU A 37 5.42 -15.07 13.87
CA GLU A 37 4.83 -16.16 14.67
C GLU A 37 4.96 -15.95 16.19
N ARG A 38 5.85 -15.06 16.61
CA ARG A 38 6.06 -14.68 18.01
C ARG A 38 6.02 -13.17 18.10
N ARG A 39 5.49 -12.65 19.23
CA ARG A 39 5.61 -11.23 19.54
C ARG A 39 7.09 -10.87 19.56
N THR A 40 7.54 -10.19 18.51
CA THR A 40 8.90 -9.67 18.38
C THR A 40 8.83 -8.16 18.48
N GLU A 41 9.65 -7.60 19.36
CA GLU A 41 9.80 -6.14 19.50
C GLU A 41 10.72 -5.57 18.40
N ASP A 42 11.38 -6.43 17.63
CA ASP A 42 12.42 -6.08 16.65
C ASP A 42 11.93 -6.03 15.19
N VAL A 43 10.70 -5.55 14.94
CA VAL A 43 10.32 -5.22 13.57
C VAL A 43 10.97 -3.89 13.20
N ARG A 44 11.76 -3.88 12.12
CA ARG A 44 12.39 -2.65 11.59
C ARG A 44 11.33 -1.55 11.47
N PRO A 45 11.50 -0.39 12.13
CA PRO A 45 10.58 0.74 11.99
C PRO A 45 10.47 1.21 10.52
N THR A 46 9.28 1.64 10.09
CA THR A 46 9.03 2.16 8.74
C THR A 46 7.91 3.21 8.74
N ASP A 47 8.16 4.41 8.22
CA ASP A 47 7.25 5.56 8.34
C ASP A 47 6.16 5.61 7.26
N ASP A 48 6.22 4.67 6.32
CA ASP A 48 5.37 4.53 5.14
C ASP A 48 4.49 3.27 5.19
N ILE A 49 3.43 3.28 4.40
CA ILE A 49 2.62 2.12 4.05
C ILE A 49 2.79 1.88 2.54
N ASP A 50 3.37 0.74 2.18
CA ASP A 50 3.57 0.37 0.79
C ASP A 50 2.39 -0.47 0.29
N VAL A 51 1.88 -0.12 -0.89
CA VAL A 51 0.86 -0.92 -1.58
C VAL A 51 1.23 -1.13 -3.03
N ILE A 52 0.97 -2.33 -3.54
CA ILE A 52 0.98 -2.60 -4.98
C ILE A 52 -0.45 -2.63 -5.50
N ILE A 53 -0.68 -2.04 -6.67
CA ILE A 53 -2.00 -1.95 -7.30
C ILE A 53 -1.98 -2.58 -8.69
N GLU A 54 -2.94 -3.47 -8.95
CA GLU A 54 -3.09 -4.07 -10.28
C GLU A 54 -3.94 -3.17 -11.19
N LEU A 55 -3.33 -2.78 -12.31
CA LEU A 55 -3.89 -1.89 -13.31
C LEU A 55 -4.80 -2.59 -14.33
N TRP A 56 -5.30 -3.81 -14.08
CA TRP A 56 -6.02 -4.59 -15.10
C TRP A 56 -7.25 -3.83 -15.68
N ALA A 57 -7.84 -2.93 -14.89
CA ALA A 57 -8.94 -2.05 -15.31
C ALA A 57 -8.50 -0.65 -15.81
N TYR A 58 -7.24 -0.26 -15.64
CA TYR A 58 -6.75 1.10 -15.88
C TYR A 58 -5.48 1.06 -16.74
N LYS A 59 -5.60 1.42 -18.01
CA LYS A 59 -4.44 1.47 -18.92
C LYS A 59 -3.48 2.63 -18.64
N ASP A 60 -3.83 3.51 -17.72
CA ASP A 60 -3.09 4.73 -17.43
C ASP A 60 -3.03 4.99 -15.92
N TYR A 61 -1.82 5.28 -15.44
CA TYR A 61 -1.56 5.69 -14.05
C TYR A 61 -2.34 6.95 -13.67
N SER A 62 -2.59 7.83 -14.64
CA SER A 62 -3.39 9.05 -14.44
C SER A 62 -4.76 8.76 -13.83
N VAL A 63 -5.38 7.63 -14.19
CA VAL A 63 -6.69 7.23 -13.68
C VAL A 63 -6.61 6.76 -12.23
N ILE A 64 -5.52 6.07 -11.85
CA ILE A 64 -5.28 5.72 -10.45
C ILE A 64 -5.03 6.99 -9.64
N ASP A 65 -4.17 7.88 -10.14
CA ASP A 65 -3.86 9.13 -9.47
C ASP A 65 -5.12 9.96 -9.20
N GLU A 66 -5.96 10.17 -10.21
CA GLU A 66 -7.22 10.90 -10.07
C GLU A 66 -8.15 10.25 -9.04
N ARG A 67 -8.24 8.91 -9.03
CA ARG A 67 -9.07 8.18 -8.05
C ARG A 67 -8.55 8.30 -6.63
N LEU A 68 -7.23 8.16 -6.44
CA LEU A 68 -6.60 8.36 -5.14
C LEU A 68 -6.85 9.79 -4.64
N ARG A 69 -6.70 10.79 -5.51
CA ARG A 69 -6.97 12.19 -5.18
C ARG A 69 -8.44 12.44 -4.83
N ASN A 70 -9.37 11.80 -5.53
CA ASN A 70 -10.80 11.83 -5.19
C ASN A 70 -11.12 11.15 -3.85
N LEU A 71 -10.30 10.20 -3.40
CA LEU A 71 -10.37 9.58 -2.08
C LEU A 71 -9.65 10.41 -0.99
N GLY A 72 -9.05 11.54 -1.36
CA GLY A 72 -8.38 12.46 -0.44
C GLY A 72 -6.87 12.25 -0.30
N PHE A 73 -6.27 11.34 -1.07
CA PHE A 73 -4.82 11.20 -1.11
C PHE A 73 -4.20 12.41 -1.81
N VAL A 74 -3.09 12.91 -1.28
CA VAL A 74 -2.38 14.07 -1.84
C VAL A 74 -0.98 13.63 -2.24
N ASN A 75 -0.59 13.86 -3.50
CA ASN A 75 0.77 13.56 -3.94
C ASN A 75 1.79 14.32 -3.10
N ASP A 76 2.84 13.64 -2.65
CA ASP A 76 3.96 14.26 -1.95
C ASP A 76 4.95 14.85 -2.97
N GLN A 77 4.63 16.04 -3.47
CA GLN A 77 5.46 16.73 -4.46
C GLN A 77 6.82 17.16 -3.89
N GLU A 78 6.91 17.38 -2.58
CA GLU A 78 8.14 17.82 -1.91
C GLU A 78 9.19 16.70 -1.87
N SER A 79 8.76 15.44 -1.72
CA SER A 79 9.65 14.28 -1.70
C SER A 79 10.32 13.98 -3.05
N GLY A 80 9.73 14.42 -4.17
CA GLY A 80 10.13 14.02 -5.52
C GLY A 80 9.84 12.54 -5.85
N VAL A 81 9.16 11.80 -4.98
CA VAL A 81 8.81 10.39 -5.17
C VAL A 81 7.45 10.29 -5.86
N ILE A 82 7.45 9.84 -7.12
CA ILE A 82 6.26 9.89 -8.00
C ILE A 82 5.09 9.05 -7.46
N CYS A 83 5.36 7.93 -6.80
CA CYS A 83 4.34 7.04 -6.25
C CYS A 83 3.90 7.40 -4.83
N ARG A 84 4.43 8.48 -4.25
CA ARG A 84 4.20 8.83 -2.85
C ARG A 84 3.00 9.73 -2.69
N TYR A 85 2.15 9.35 -1.75
CA TYR A 85 0.97 10.07 -1.33
C TYR A 85 0.97 10.28 0.17
N THR A 86 0.21 11.27 0.62
CA THR A 86 -0.12 11.47 2.01
C THR A 86 -1.65 11.41 2.18
N ILE A 87 -2.09 10.76 3.25
CA ILE A 87 -3.49 10.72 3.65
C ILE A 87 -3.56 10.75 5.18
N ASN A 88 -4.27 11.73 5.75
CA ASN A 88 -4.39 11.88 7.20
C ASN A 88 -3.05 11.86 7.96
N GLY A 89 -1.98 12.42 7.36
CA GLY A 89 -0.63 12.42 7.93
C GLY A 89 0.15 11.11 7.78
N ILE A 90 -0.40 10.10 7.08
CA ILE A 90 0.27 8.83 6.79
C ILE A 90 0.88 8.91 5.40
N ILE A 91 2.17 8.55 5.28
CA ILE A 91 2.85 8.37 4.00
C ILE A 91 2.43 7.03 3.41
N VAL A 92 2.01 7.04 2.15
CA VAL A 92 1.57 5.85 1.41
C VAL A 92 2.22 5.83 0.04
N ASP A 93 2.97 4.77 -0.25
CA ASP A 93 3.60 4.56 -1.55
C ASP A 93 2.74 3.58 -2.37
N VAL A 94 2.15 4.07 -3.48
CA VAL A 94 1.23 3.31 -4.33
C VAL A 94 1.91 2.92 -5.64
N MET A 95 2.27 1.65 -5.76
CA MET A 95 3.12 1.17 -6.85
C MET A 95 2.33 0.27 -7.83
N PRO A 96 2.31 0.58 -9.13
CA PRO A 96 1.64 -0.26 -10.12
C PRO A 96 2.43 -1.55 -10.38
N THR A 97 1.71 -2.64 -10.67
CA THR A 97 2.35 -3.91 -11.07
C THR A 97 3.02 -3.82 -12.44
N SER A 98 2.51 -3.00 -13.37
CA SER A 98 3.09 -2.80 -14.72
C SER A 98 4.25 -1.80 -14.73
N LYS A 99 5.26 -2.05 -15.57
CA LYS A 99 6.39 -1.13 -15.85
C LYS A 99 6.01 0.05 -16.73
N GLU A 100 4.93 -0.07 -17.49
CA GLU A 100 4.58 0.88 -18.55
C GLU A 100 4.11 2.23 -18.01
N THR A 101 3.76 2.29 -16.72
CA THR A 101 3.06 3.44 -16.12
C THR A 101 3.93 4.46 -15.40
N LEU A 102 4.99 4.03 -14.69
CA LEU A 102 5.83 4.94 -13.88
C LEU A 102 7.28 5.04 -14.38
N GLY A 103 7.63 4.34 -15.45
CA GLY A 103 9.02 4.22 -15.90
C GLY A 103 9.91 3.33 -15.00
N PHE A 104 9.37 2.87 -13.87
CA PHE A 104 9.97 1.85 -13.02
C PHE A 104 8.87 0.90 -12.51
N SER A 105 9.24 -0.37 -12.31
CA SER A 105 8.46 -1.34 -11.55
C SER A 105 9.36 -2.48 -11.11
N ASN A 106 8.96 -3.16 -10.05
CA ASN A 106 9.67 -4.30 -9.51
C ASN A 106 9.19 -5.60 -10.17
N ARG A 107 10.14 -6.44 -10.59
CA ARG A 107 9.85 -7.75 -11.20
C ARG A 107 8.97 -8.66 -10.33
N TRP A 108 8.94 -8.40 -9.01
CA TRP A 108 8.18 -9.20 -8.05
C TRP A 108 6.73 -8.75 -7.90
N TYR A 109 6.33 -7.55 -8.35
CA TYR A 109 4.97 -7.04 -8.11
C TYR A 109 3.87 -7.88 -8.77
N PRO A 110 3.98 -8.31 -10.04
CA PRO A 110 2.93 -9.17 -10.63
C PRO A 110 2.76 -10.49 -9.88
N ALA A 111 3.88 -11.16 -9.55
CA ALA A 111 3.85 -12.42 -8.81
C ALA A 111 3.35 -12.24 -7.37
N GLY A 112 3.76 -11.16 -6.69
CA GLY A 112 3.32 -10.81 -5.35
C GLY A 112 1.82 -10.53 -5.29
N PHE A 113 1.29 -9.83 -6.31
CA PHE A 113 -0.15 -9.58 -6.41
C PHE A 113 -0.94 -10.89 -6.65
N ALA A 114 -0.48 -11.73 -7.58
CA ALA A 114 -1.15 -12.97 -7.94
C ALA A 114 -1.13 -14.03 -6.82
N ASN A 115 -0.10 -14.01 -5.96
CA ASN A 115 0.06 -14.95 -4.85
C ASN A 115 -0.22 -14.31 -3.48
N SER A 116 -0.85 -13.12 -3.44
CA SER A 116 -1.16 -12.49 -2.16
C SER A 116 -2.16 -13.31 -1.36
N ILE A 117 -2.06 -13.22 -0.04
CA ILE A 117 -2.92 -13.94 0.89
C ILE A 117 -3.79 -12.94 1.62
N VAL A 118 -5.01 -13.34 1.97
CA VAL A 118 -5.86 -12.52 2.82
C VAL A 118 -5.40 -12.68 4.27
N HIS A 119 -5.09 -11.56 4.91
CA HIS A 119 -4.76 -11.51 6.33
C HIS A 119 -5.89 -10.84 7.12
N ASP A 120 -6.30 -11.47 8.23
CA ASP A 120 -7.26 -10.92 9.17
C ASP A 120 -6.52 -9.96 10.13
N ILE A 121 -6.97 -8.72 10.23
CA ILE A 121 -6.41 -7.70 11.13
C ILE A 121 -7.43 -7.29 12.21
N GLY A 122 -8.36 -8.20 12.54
CA GLY A 122 -9.41 -8.04 13.53
C GLY A 122 -10.73 -7.55 12.91
N GLU A 123 -10.86 -6.24 12.76
CA GLU A 123 -12.09 -5.59 12.26
C GLU A 123 -12.24 -5.63 10.74
N ASP A 124 -11.15 -5.95 10.04
CA ASP A 124 -11.05 -5.89 8.59
C ASP A 124 -10.16 -7.02 8.06
N LYS A 125 -10.29 -7.29 6.77
CA LYS A 125 -9.40 -8.17 6.02
C LYS A 125 -8.67 -7.37 4.96
N ILE A 126 -7.37 -7.62 4.84
CA ILE A 126 -6.50 -7.01 3.83
C ILE A 126 -5.86 -8.11 2.98
N ARG A 127 -5.37 -7.74 1.80
CA ARG A 127 -4.51 -8.58 0.97
C ARG A 127 -3.10 -8.05 0.95
#